data_AF-A0A1S6ILH5-F1
#
_entry.id   AF-A0A1S6ILH5-F1
#
_cell.length_a   1.000
_cell.length_b   1.000
_cell.length_c   1.000
_cell.angle_alpha   90.00
_cell.angle_beta   90.00
_cell.angle_gamma   90.00
#
_symmetry.space_group_name_H-M   'P 1'
#
loop_
_entity.id
_entity.type
_entity.pdbx_description
1 polymer ?
#
loop_
_entity_poly.entity_id
_entity_poly.type
_entity_poly.pdbx_seq_one_letter_code
_entity_poly.pdbx_strand_id
1 'polypeptide(L)'
;MENKLYGREISQAEWNDEANLPIQAIKTPAIKKQDGKWQCQRCGTTAPAKFIQGPCICGENCFYCVVCLNMAKLKKCTQLYYLPEINAFEQLTASPLAWQGELSKEQVRASQKIIQTYLNKESRLIWAVAGSGKTEMMFQGIAHCLMEQGRVCIASPRIDVCLELAPRIQAAFPTIKIALLYGGSEEYTYTPLVIATTHQLLRFKQAFDLLIIDEVDSFPYHNDLALQFGAEKARKVGGALLYLTATPPGYMQKQIESGQLAATILPARYHGYPLPEIKTKWLGDWRKAIRKRVKKSLLIQTLASQLSRQRKCICFLPHIDLMLALEKWLQELYPTVRIMSVSAEDSERIAKIKAMRAGEVEFLLTTTILERGVTFIDIDVLVIGAEDSIFTESSLVQIAGRVGRHQNFPTGLVLFGHFGKTKAINNAIKQVKMMNQHAARAGLLNELSLM
;
A
#
# COMPACT_ATOMS: atom_id res chain seq x y z
N MET A 1 -2.49 -32.68 0.90
CA MET A 1 -2.03 -32.13 2.19
C MET A 1 -0.59 -31.60 2.13
N GLU A 2 0.34 -32.33 1.49
CA GLU A 2 1.75 -31.90 1.32
C GLU A 2 1.91 -30.57 0.57
N ASN A 3 1.02 -30.29 -0.38
CA ASN A 3 1.07 -29.08 -1.20
C ASN A 3 1.09 -27.77 -0.38
N LYS A 4 0.62 -27.80 0.88
CA LYS A 4 0.58 -26.61 1.75
C LYS A 4 1.96 -26.13 2.23
N LEU A 5 3.03 -26.93 2.07
CA LEU A 5 4.40 -26.59 2.51
C LEU A 5 5.34 -26.14 1.38
N TYR A 6 4.98 -26.32 0.10
CA TYR A 6 5.84 -25.87 -1.00
C TYR A 6 6.03 -24.35 -0.97
N GLY A 7 7.28 -23.94 -0.79
CA GLY A 7 7.67 -22.54 -0.61
C GLY A 7 7.18 -21.90 0.69
N ARG A 8 6.60 -22.66 1.63
CA ARG A 8 5.96 -22.14 2.84
C ARG A 8 6.58 -22.73 4.10
N GLU A 9 7.14 -21.86 4.96
CA GLU A 9 7.83 -22.22 6.19
C GLU A 9 7.00 -21.84 7.43
N ILE A 10 6.38 -22.86 8.05
CA ILE A 10 5.43 -22.70 9.16
C ILE A 10 5.82 -23.57 10.36
N SER A 11 5.35 -23.20 11.54
CA SER A 11 5.53 -24.00 12.76
C SER A 11 4.44 -25.07 12.87
N GLN A 12 4.67 -26.11 13.70
CA GLN A 12 3.65 -27.12 13.98
C GLN A 12 2.38 -26.52 14.60
N ALA A 13 2.48 -25.44 15.38
CA ALA A 13 1.32 -24.76 15.95
C ALA A 13 0.45 -24.04 14.89
N GLU A 14 1.00 -23.79 13.70
CA GLU A 14 0.26 -23.23 12.56
C GLU A 14 -0.26 -24.32 11.62
N TRP A 15 0.01 -25.58 11.96
CA TRP A 15 -0.42 -26.75 11.24
C TRP A 15 -1.66 -27.31 11.96
N ASN A 16 -2.83 -27.12 11.38
CA ASN A 16 -4.13 -27.48 12.01
C ASN A 16 -4.38 -29.00 12.12
N ASP A 17 -3.46 -29.84 11.65
CA ASP A 17 -3.63 -31.30 11.58
C ASP A 17 -2.42 -32.03 12.19
N GLU A 18 -2.43 -32.20 13.51
CA GLU A 18 -1.33 -32.79 14.29
C GLU A 18 -0.89 -34.19 13.82
N ALA A 19 -1.71 -34.89 13.02
CA ALA A 19 -1.52 -36.30 12.74
C ALA A 19 -0.48 -36.62 11.65
N ASN A 20 -0.17 -35.73 10.70
CA ASN A 20 0.71 -36.06 9.56
C ASN A 20 1.50 -34.87 9.00
N LEU A 21 2.64 -34.53 9.62
CA LEU A 21 3.66 -33.73 8.92
C LEU A 21 4.29 -34.59 7.82
N PRO A 22 4.48 -34.08 6.59
CA PRO A 22 5.09 -34.85 5.51
C PRO A 22 6.48 -35.32 5.93
N ILE A 23 6.77 -36.62 5.78
CA ILE A 23 8.06 -37.22 6.16
C ILE A 23 9.23 -36.48 5.49
N GLN A 24 8.99 -35.91 4.30
CA GLN A 24 9.97 -35.20 3.48
C GLN A 24 10.19 -33.73 3.87
N ALA A 25 9.42 -33.19 4.84
CA ALA A 25 9.54 -31.78 5.21
C ALA A 25 10.90 -31.46 5.85
N ILE A 26 11.56 -30.41 5.36
CA ILE A 26 12.82 -29.92 5.91
C ILE A 26 12.53 -29.20 7.22
N LYS A 27 13.25 -29.57 8.29
CA LYS A 27 13.12 -29.00 9.62
C LYS A 27 14.22 -27.98 9.88
N THR A 28 13.86 -26.77 10.29
CA THR A 28 14.80 -25.71 10.66
C THR A 28 14.45 -25.13 12.04
N PRO A 29 15.45 -24.86 12.91
CA PRO A 29 15.18 -24.17 14.16
C PRO A 29 14.59 -22.78 13.91
N ALA A 30 13.51 -22.42 14.60
CA ALA A 30 12.87 -21.11 14.47
C ALA A 30 13.80 -19.96 14.91
N ILE A 31 14.75 -20.24 15.82
CA ILE A 31 15.78 -19.30 16.28
C ILE A 31 17.13 -20.01 16.19
N LYS A 32 18.07 -19.40 15.46
CA LYS A 32 19.42 -19.93 15.24
C LYS A 32 20.46 -18.92 15.71
N LYS A 33 21.60 -19.41 16.21
CA LYS A 33 22.76 -18.55 16.51
C LYS A 33 23.57 -18.36 15.22
N GLN A 34 23.74 -17.12 14.79
CA GLN A 34 24.56 -16.72 13.64
C GLN A 34 25.53 -15.63 14.11
N ASP A 35 26.83 -15.79 13.85
CA ASP A 35 27.89 -14.84 14.24
C ASP A 35 27.81 -14.41 15.71
N GLY A 36 27.58 -15.39 16.60
CA GLY A 36 27.46 -15.16 18.04
C GLY A 36 26.13 -14.58 18.51
N LYS A 37 25.25 -14.13 17.61
CA LYS A 37 23.94 -13.51 17.93
C LYS A 37 22.78 -14.45 17.62
N TRP A 38 21.72 -14.37 18.41
CA TRP A 38 20.48 -15.10 18.11
C TRP A 38 19.71 -14.38 17.00
N GLN A 39 19.23 -15.14 16.02
CA GLN A 39 18.42 -14.63 14.93
C GLN A 39 17.15 -15.47 14.76
N CYS A 40 15.99 -14.81 14.70
CA CYS A 40 14.75 -15.47 14.33
C CYS A 40 14.74 -15.77 12.82
N GLN A 41 14.51 -17.02 12.44
CA GLN A 41 14.50 -17.44 11.03
C GLN A 41 13.18 -17.05 10.29
N ARG A 42 12.16 -16.62 11.04
CA ARG A 42 10.93 -16.06 10.45
C ARG A 42 11.07 -14.58 10.08
N CYS A 43 11.37 -13.73 11.07
CA CYS A 43 11.38 -12.29 10.90
C CYS A 43 12.78 -11.66 10.78
N GLY A 44 13.85 -12.44 10.88
CA GLY A 44 15.22 -11.96 10.74
C GLY A 44 15.76 -11.14 11.90
N THR A 45 14.95 -10.83 12.93
CA THR A 45 15.40 -9.99 14.05
C THR A 45 16.57 -10.62 14.79
N THR A 46 17.60 -9.80 15.08
CA THR A 46 18.75 -10.16 15.90
C THR A 46 18.83 -9.37 17.22
N ALA A 47 17.85 -8.49 17.46
CA ALA A 47 17.85 -7.59 18.61
C ALA A 47 17.59 -8.38 19.91
N PRO A 48 18.52 -8.39 20.88
CA PRO A 48 18.35 -9.13 22.14
C PRO A 48 17.08 -8.75 22.89
N ALA A 49 16.71 -7.45 22.90
CA ALA A 49 15.50 -6.94 23.53
C ALA A 49 14.18 -7.46 22.91
N LYS A 50 14.23 -8.08 21.73
CA LYS A 50 13.07 -8.72 21.07
C LYS A 50 12.96 -10.22 21.38
N PHE A 51 13.89 -10.77 22.18
CA PHE A 51 13.84 -12.13 22.69
C PHE A 51 13.55 -12.11 24.18
N ILE A 52 12.37 -12.61 24.55
CA ILE A 52 11.90 -12.60 25.95
C ILE A 52 11.94 -14.03 26.48
N GLN A 53 12.53 -14.20 27.67
CA GLN A 53 12.51 -15.48 28.37
C GLN A 53 11.10 -15.83 28.82
N GLY A 54 10.76 -17.11 28.82
CA GLY A 54 9.47 -17.56 29.30
C GLY A 54 9.44 -19.06 29.54
N PRO A 55 8.49 -19.53 30.38
CA PRO A 55 8.42 -20.93 30.75
C PRO A 55 8.20 -21.80 29.51
N CYS A 56 8.98 -22.89 29.43
CA CYS A 56 8.86 -23.86 28.36
C CYS A 56 9.22 -25.26 28.85
N ILE A 57 8.58 -26.26 28.25
CA ILE A 57 8.77 -27.69 28.56
C ILE A 57 10.20 -28.15 28.22
N CYS A 58 10.91 -27.43 27.34
CA CYS A 58 12.28 -27.74 26.95
C CYS A 58 13.35 -27.24 27.94
N GLY A 59 12.97 -26.62 29.06
CA GLY A 59 13.87 -26.13 30.11
C GLY A 59 13.78 -24.63 30.40
N GLU A 60 14.49 -24.20 31.45
CA GLU A 60 14.37 -22.88 32.08
C GLU A 60 14.92 -21.72 31.24
N ASN A 61 15.90 -21.97 30.36
CA ASN A 61 16.54 -20.95 29.52
C ASN A 61 15.91 -20.82 28.12
N CYS A 62 14.61 -21.06 28.02
CA CYS A 62 13.89 -20.86 26.76
C CYS A 62 13.43 -19.41 26.62
N PHE A 63 13.50 -18.91 25.40
CA PHE A 63 13.01 -17.58 25.03
C PHE A 63 12.24 -17.64 23.72
N TYR A 64 11.51 -16.59 23.41
CA TYR A 64 10.70 -16.49 22.19
C TYR A 64 10.82 -15.12 21.55
N CYS A 65 10.56 -15.07 20.24
CA CYS A 65 10.60 -13.84 19.47
C CYS A 65 9.27 -13.07 19.60
N VAL A 66 9.31 -11.83 20.12
CA VAL A 66 8.11 -11.00 20.27
C VAL A 66 7.60 -10.42 18.94
N VAL A 67 8.48 -10.25 17.95
CA VAL A 67 8.10 -9.74 16.62
C VAL A 67 7.14 -10.71 15.92
N CYS A 68 7.32 -12.01 16.14
CA CYS A 68 6.48 -13.03 15.52
C CYS A 68 5.22 -13.38 16.34
N LEU A 69 4.98 -12.74 17.50
CA LEU A 69 3.97 -13.19 18.46
C LEU A 69 2.56 -13.28 17.86
N ASN A 70 2.19 -12.33 17.00
CA ASN A 70 0.90 -12.30 16.29
C ASN A 70 0.80 -13.34 15.16
N MET A 71 1.89 -14.03 14.85
CA MET A 71 2.01 -15.05 13.81
C MET A 71 2.60 -16.33 14.42
N ALA A 72 2.02 -16.79 15.53
CA ALA A 72 2.49 -17.89 16.37
C ALA A 72 3.75 -17.60 17.22
N LYS A 73 3.71 -18.06 18.47
CA LYS A 73 4.80 -17.89 19.45
C LYS A 73 6.00 -18.78 19.09
N LEU A 74 6.94 -18.24 18.31
CA LEU A 74 8.19 -18.92 17.96
C LEU A 74 9.18 -18.88 19.13
N LYS A 75 9.35 -20.02 19.77
CA LYS A 75 10.30 -20.26 20.85
C LYS A 75 11.64 -20.73 20.29
N LYS A 76 12.69 -20.68 21.11
CA LYS A 76 14.01 -21.26 20.83
C LYS A 76 13.90 -22.74 20.41
N CYS A 77 13.03 -23.50 21.07
CA CYS A 77 12.80 -24.92 20.77
C CYS A 77 11.81 -25.19 19.63
N THR A 78 11.17 -24.15 19.07
CA THR A 78 10.22 -24.32 17.97
C THR A 78 10.97 -24.71 16.70
N GLN A 79 10.45 -25.73 16.01
CA GLN A 79 10.88 -26.09 14.67
C GLN A 79 9.93 -25.47 13.65
N LEU A 80 10.51 -25.04 12.55
CA LEU A 80 9.82 -24.65 11.33
C LEU A 80 9.96 -25.76 10.30
N TYR A 81 8.92 -25.94 9.49
CA TYR A 81 8.81 -26.99 8.51
C TYR A 81 8.49 -26.35 7.16
N TYR A 82 9.20 -26.77 6.11
CA TYR A 82 8.93 -26.33 4.74
C TYR A 82 9.33 -27.40 3.72
N LEU A 83 8.75 -27.32 2.53
CA LEU A 83 9.22 -28.04 1.33
C LEU A 83 9.77 -27.01 0.33
N PRO A 84 10.91 -27.28 -0.32
CA PRO A 84 11.42 -26.42 -1.39
C PRO A 84 10.37 -26.19 -2.47
N GLU A 85 10.22 -24.97 -2.96
CA GLU A 85 9.28 -24.67 -4.03
C GLU A 85 9.65 -25.42 -5.32
N ILE A 86 8.67 -26.11 -5.93
CA ILE A 86 8.87 -26.96 -7.10
C ILE A 86 8.19 -26.43 -8.37
N ASN A 87 7.39 -25.36 -8.28
CA ASN A 87 6.60 -24.83 -9.41
C ASN A 87 5.76 -25.90 -10.12
N ALA A 88 5.10 -26.77 -9.35
CA ALA A 88 4.24 -27.83 -9.89
C ALA A 88 2.88 -27.26 -10.33
N PHE A 89 2.90 -26.39 -11.33
CA PHE A 89 1.74 -25.79 -11.96
C PHE A 89 1.60 -26.29 -13.41
N GLU A 90 0.37 -26.35 -13.90
CA GLU A 90 0.09 -26.74 -15.28
C GLU A 90 0.80 -25.79 -16.26
N GLN A 91 1.45 -26.36 -17.28
CA GLN A 91 2.04 -25.58 -18.36
C GLN A 91 0.91 -24.94 -19.18
N LEU A 92 0.96 -23.62 -19.31
CA LEU A 92 0.01 -22.87 -20.11
C LEU A 92 0.40 -22.94 -21.59
N THR A 93 -0.57 -23.20 -22.47
CA THR A 93 -0.38 -23.24 -23.93
C THR A 93 -0.61 -21.89 -24.61
N ALA A 94 -1.26 -20.95 -23.92
CA ALA A 94 -1.52 -19.59 -24.35
C ALA A 94 -1.45 -18.63 -23.17
N SER A 95 -1.37 -17.32 -23.47
CA SER A 95 -1.37 -16.29 -22.42
C SER A 95 -2.63 -16.39 -21.55
N PRO A 96 -2.49 -16.43 -20.21
CA PRO A 96 -3.64 -16.47 -19.30
C PRO A 96 -4.33 -15.12 -19.12
N LEU A 97 -3.81 -14.06 -19.75
CA LEU A 97 -4.32 -12.71 -19.62
C LEU A 97 -5.57 -12.50 -20.48
N ALA A 98 -6.71 -12.25 -19.84
CA ALA A 98 -7.99 -11.97 -20.49
C ALA A 98 -8.33 -10.47 -20.57
N TRP A 99 -7.52 -9.60 -19.97
CA TRP A 99 -7.76 -8.16 -19.94
C TRP A 99 -7.67 -7.54 -21.35
N GLN A 100 -8.74 -6.89 -21.80
CA GLN A 100 -8.89 -6.32 -23.15
C GLN A 100 -8.67 -4.80 -23.21
N GLY A 101 -8.19 -4.18 -22.13
CA GLY A 101 -7.93 -2.74 -22.15
C GLY A 101 -6.68 -2.39 -22.95
N GLU A 102 -6.52 -1.09 -23.25
CA GLU A 102 -5.33 -0.57 -23.92
C GLU A 102 -4.44 0.15 -22.90
N LEU A 103 -3.16 -0.18 -22.88
CA LEU A 103 -2.16 0.52 -22.07
C LEU A 103 -1.72 1.80 -22.81
N SER A 104 -1.57 2.90 -22.08
CA SER A 104 -0.91 4.09 -22.62
C SER A 104 0.54 3.79 -22.98
N LYS A 105 1.15 4.61 -23.85
CA LYS A 105 2.57 4.46 -24.27
C LYS A 105 3.52 4.31 -23.07
N GLU A 106 3.31 5.10 -22.02
CA GLU A 106 4.10 5.03 -20.79
C GLU A 106 3.86 3.76 -19.98
N GLN A 107 2.61 3.29 -19.93
CA GLN A 107 2.28 2.02 -19.29
C GLN A 107 2.87 0.84 -20.06
N VAL A 108 2.87 0.87 -21.40
CA VAL A 108 3.54 -0.14 -22.24
C VAL A 108 5.04 -0.17 -21.93
N ARG A 109 5.70 1.00 -21.92
CA ARG A 109 7.12 1.12 -21.55
C ARG A 109 7.40 0.52 -20.16
N ALA A 110 6.56 0.83 -19.18
CA ALA A 110 6.69 0.29 -17.83
C ALA A 110 6.47 -1.22 -17.79
N SER A 111 5.46 -1.72 -18.50
CA SER A 111 5.14 -3.14 -18.60
C SER A 111 6.28 -3.94 -19.24
N GLN A 112 6.89 -3.42 -20.30
CA GLN A 112 8.10 -4.01 -20.90
C GLN A 112 9.27 -4.03 -19.92
N LYS A 113 9.47 -2.96 -19.13
CA LYS A 113 10.51 -2.94 -18.10
C LYS A 113 10.25 -3.93 -16.95
N ILE A 114 8.99 -4.19 -16.62
CA ILE A 114 8.59 -5.22 -15.66
C ILE A 114 8.97 -6.60 -16.20
N ILE A 115 8.66 -6.90 -17.46
CA ILE A 115 9.07 -8.17 -18.12
C ILE A 115 10.60 -8.30 -18.10
N GLN A 116 11.33 -7.25 -18.51
CA GLN A 116 12.80 -7.26 -18.51
C GLN A 116 13.37 -7.52 -17.11
N THR A 117 12.79 -6.92 -16.07
CA THR A 117 13.21 -7.15 -14.68
C THR A 117 13.00 -8.61 -14.28
N TYR A 118 11.87 -9.19 -14.68
CA TYR A 118 11.58 -10.60 -14.45
C TYR A 118 12.54 -11.54 -15.18
N LEU A 119 12.91 -11.24 -16.43
CA LEU A 119 13.86 -12.04 -17.20
C LEU A 119 15.28 -11.94 -16.62
N ASN A 120 15.71 -10.74 -16.27
CA ASN A 120 17.05 -10.49 -15.72
C ASN A 120 17.20 -10.89 -14.24
N LYS A 121 16.12 -11.31 -13.58
CA LYS A 121 16.08 -11.66 -12.15
C LYS A 121 16.52 -10.49 -11.22
N GLU A 122 16.13 -9.28 -11.60
CA GLU A 122 16.53 -8.04 -10.94
C GLU A 122 15.49 -7.51 -9.93
N SER A 123 15.88 -6.46 -9.19
CA SER A 123 14.98 -5.64 -8.40
C SER A 123 14.72 -4.30 -9.08
N ARG A 124 13.46 -3.86 -9.16
CA ARG A 124 13.08 -2.56 -9.76
C ARG A 124 11.99 -1.84 -8.99
N LEU A 125 12.12 -0.52 -8.86
CA LEU A 125 11.05 0.37 -8.42
C LEU A 125 10.26 0.91 -9.64
N ILE A 126 8.94 0.74 -9.62
CA ILE A 126 8.03 1.49 -10.48
C ILE A 126 7.51 2.69 -9.68
N TRP A 127 8.04 3.87 -9.98
CA TRP A 127 7.62 5.12 -9.37
C TRP A 127 6.54 5.75 -10.23
N ALA A 128 5.29 5.51 -9.87
CA ALA A 128 4.15 5.90 -10.70
C ALA A 128 3.15 6.75 -9.91
N VAL A 129 2.81 7.92 -10.45
CA VAL A 129 1.89 8.87 -9.80
C VAL A 129 0.50 8.27 -9.60
N ALA A 130 -0.26 8.80 -8.64
CA ALA A 130 -1.63 8.33 -8.42
C ALA A 130 -2.49 8.54 -9.69
N GLY A 131 -3.18 7.48 -10.13
CA GLY A 131 -3.94 7.50 -11.39
C GLY A 131 -3.10 7.22 -12.64
N SER A 132 -1.93 6.59 -12.51
CA SER A 132 -1.11 6.10 -13.64
C SER A 132 -1.46 4.68 -14.09
N GLY A 133 -2.39 3.99 -13.43
CA GLY A 133 -2.78 2.60 -13.73
C GLY A 133 -1.69 1.57 -13.38
N LYS A 134 -1.15 1.65 -12.15
CA LYS A 134 -0.13 0.72 -11.61
C LYS A 134 -0.50 -0.76 -11.73
N THR A 135 -1.78 -1.07 -11.64
CA THR A 135 -2.25 -2.46 -11.65
C THR A 135 -2.13 -3.07 -13.04
N GLU A 136 -2.65 -2.38 -14.06
CA GLU A 136 -2.69 -2.86 -15.45
C GLU A 136 -1.28 -3.09 -16.02
N MET A 137 -0.32 -2.23 -15.69
CA MET A 137 1.06 -2.39 -16.19
C MET A 137 1.75 -3.67 -15.69
N MET A 138 1.33 -4.24 -14.55
CA MET A 138 1.89 -5.49 -14.04
C MET A 138 1.42 -6.72 -14.82
N PHE A 139 0.26 -6.66 -15.47
CA PHE A 139 -0.40 -7.85 -16.01
C PHE A 139 0.48 -8.63 -16.99
N GLN A 140 1.20 -7.95 -17.88
CA GLN A 140 2.07 -8.65 -18.81
C GLN A 140 3.26 -9.33 -18.12
N GLY A 141 3.85 -8.72 -17.09
CA GLY A 141 4.92 -9.34 -16.31
C GLY A 141 4.43 -10.56 -15.52
N ILE A 142 3.21 -10.48 -14.97
CA ILE A 142 2.55 -11.61 -14.31
C ILE A 142 2.28 -12.73 -15.32
N ALA A 143 1.68 -12.41 -16.47
CA ALA A 143 1.38 -13.38 -17.52
C ALA A 143 2.65 -14.09 -18.01
N HIS A 144 3.73 -13.36 -18.23
CA HIS A 144 5.01 -13.91 -18.66
C HIS A 144 5.59 -14.88 -17.62
N CYS A 145 5.60 -14.50 -16.34
CA CYS A 145 6.03 -15.38 -15.26
C CYS A 145 5.18 -16.67 -15.19
N LEU A 146 3.86 -16.55 -15.33
CA LEU A 146 2.96 -17.71 -15.29
C LEU A 146 3.14 -18.65 -16.49
N MET A 147 3.43 -18.12 -17.67
CA MET A 147 3.72 -18.94 -18.86
C MET A 147 5.01 -19.78 -18.70
N GLU A 148 5.98 -19.29 -17.93
CA GLU A 148 7.19 -20.04 -17.55
C GLU A 148 6.97 -20.94 -16.31
N GLN A 149 5.71 -21.26 -15.97
CA GLN A 149 5.31 -21.99 -14.75
C GLN A 149 5.80 -21.34 -13.44
N GLY A 150 6.24 -20.09 -13.51
CA GLY A 150 6.72 -19.33 -12.37
C GLY A 150 5.59 -18.97 -11.40
N ARG A 151 5.96 -18.80 -10.14
CA ARG A 151 5.05 -18.44 -9.06
C ARG A 151 5.11 -16.95 -8.75
N VAL A 152 3.96 -16.30 -8.70
CA VAL A 152 3.82 -14.86 -8.51
C VAL A 152 3.22 -14.54 -7.13
N CYS A 153 3.75 -13.52 -6.46
CA CYS A 153 3.07 -12.91 -5.32
C CYS A 153 2.91 -11.40 -5.50
N ILE A 154 1.70 -10.88 -5.22
CA ILE A 154 1.42 -9.46 -5.06
C ILE A 154 1.15 -9.21 -3.58
N ALA A 155 2.05 -8.50 -2.92
CA ALA A 155 1.95 -8.17 -1.51
C ALA A 155 1.61 -6.69 -1.31
N SER A 156 0.75 -6.39 -0.34
CA SER A 156 0.48 -5.02 0.10
C SER A 156 0.48 -4.94 1.64
N PRO A 157 0.89 -3.82 2.26
CA PRO A 157 0.87 -3.72 3.72
C PRO A 157 -0.55 -3.69 4.31
N ARG A 158 -1.57 -3.38 3.48
CA ARG A 158 -2.96 -3.18 3.92
C ARG A 158 -3.90 -4.25 3.38
N ILE A 159 -4.90 -4.60 4.20
CA ILE A 159 -5.90 -5.64 3.87
C ILE A 159 -6.87 -5.14 2.79
N ASP A 160 -7.35 -3.89 2.90
CA ASP A 160 -8.29 -3.27 1.96
C ASP A 160 -7.75 -3.27 0.52
N VAL A 161 -6.46 -3.00 0.34
CA VAL A 161 -5.80 -3.06 -0.97
C VAL A 161 -5.76 -4.49 -1.52
N CYS A 162 -5.47 -5.49 -0.67
CA CYS A 162 -5.51 -6.89 -1.09
C CYS A 162 -6.92 -7.32 -1.52
N LEU A 163 -7.95 -6.90 -0.77
CA LEU A 163 -9.36 -7.16 -1.07
C LEU A 163 -9.82 -6.44 -2.34
N GLU A 164 -9.30 -5.25 -2.65
CA GLU A 164 -9.57 -4.53 -3.90
C GLU A 164 -8.86 -5.18 -5.11
N LEU A 165 -7.60 -5.60 -4.93
CA LEU A 165 -6.81 -6.20 -5.98
C LEU A 165 -7.31 -7.59 -6.36
N ALA A 166 -7.71 -8.42 -5.41
CA ALA A 166 -8.12 -9.81 -5.66
C ALA A 166 -9.16 -9.99 -6.78
N PRO A 167 -10.33 -9.34 -6.76
CA PRO A 167 -11.31 -9.48 -7.84
C PRO A 167 -10.80 -8.90 -9.17
N ARG A 168 -9.98 -7.84 -9.14
CA ARG A 168 -9.41 -7.22 -10.35
C ARG A 168 -8.38 -8.12 -11.03
N ILE A 169 -7.51 -8.77 -10.24
CA ILE A 169 -6.56 -9.77 -10.75
C ILE A 169 -7.30 -11.01 -11.22
N GLN A 170 -8.31 -11.49 -10.48
CA GLN A 170 -9.11 -12.65 -10.91
C GLN A 170 -9.81 -12.42 -12.24
N ALA A 171 -10.34 -11.20 -12.48
CA ALA A 171 -10.93 -10.83 -13.76
C ALA A 171 -9.91 -10.78 -14.91
N ALA A 172 -8.67 -10.34 -14.63
CA ALA A 172 -7.59 -10.31 -15.61
C ALA A 172 -7.02 -11.70 -15.91
N PHE A 173 -7.07 -12.64 -14.96
CA PHE A 173 -6.55 -14.01 -15.05
C PHE A 173 -7.62 -15.05 -14.66
N PRO A 174 -8.71 -15.18 -15.44
CA PRO A 174 -9.90 -15.93 -15.03
C PRO A 174 -9.66 -17.43 -14.85
N THR A 175 -8.67 -18.00 -15.54
CA THR A 175 -8.33 -19.43 -15.47
C THR A 175 -7.31 -19.75 -14.36
N ILE A 176 -6.69 -18.74 -13.76
CA ILE A 176 -5.62 -18.91 -12.79
C ILE A 176 -6.21 -18.93 -11.38
N LYS A 177 -5.85 -19.96 -10.60
CA LYS A 177 -6.22 -20.05 -9.18
C LYS A 177 -5.42 -19.03 -8.37
N ILE A 178 -6.11 -18.26 -7.55
CA ILE A 178 -5.53 -17.21 -6.71
C ILE A 178 -5.74 -17.55 -5.23
N ALA A 179 -4.67 -17.47 -4.43
CA ALA A 179 -4.80 -17.48 -2.96
C ALA A 179 -4.76 -16.04 -2.41
N LEU A 180 -5.74 -15.68 -1.58
CA LEU A 180 -5.83 -14.39 -0.90
C LEU A 180 -5.53 -14.53 0.59
N LEU A 181 -4.43 -13.94 1.08
CA LEU A 181 -3.92 -14.19 2.43
C LEU A 181 -3.82 -12.90 3.25
N TYR A 182 -4.51 -12.84 4.38
CA TYR A 182 -4.45 -11.73 5.33
C TYR A 182 -4.79 -12.23 6.76
N GLY A 183 -4.74 -11.34 7.76
CA GLY A 183 -5.13 -11.71 9.13
C GLY A 183 -6.61 -12.10 9.17
N GLY A 184 -6.92 -13.38 9.37
CA GLY A 184 -8.29 -13.91 9.35
C GLY A 184 -8.77 -14.43 7.99
N SER A 185 -7.90 -14.59 6.99
CA SER A 185 -8.25 -15.26 5.73
C SER A 185 -8.44 -16.77 5.91
N GLU A 186 -9.13 -17.39 4.94
CA GLU A 186 -9.30 -18.85 4.86
C GLU A 186 -7.97 -19.63 4.77
N GLU A 187 -8.07 -20.95 4.85
CA GLU A 187 -6.92 -21.83 4.85
C GLU A 187 -6.11 -21.72 3.53
N TYR A 188 -4.79 -21.69 3.67
CA TYR A 188 -3.89 -21.53 2.52
C TYR A 188 -3.97 -22.71 1.55
N THR A 189 -3.97 -22.38 0.26
CA THR A 189 -3.88 -23.33 -0.86
C THR A 189 -2.67 -23.00 -1.73
N TYR A 190 -1.98 -24.05 -2.19
CA TYR A 190 -0.89 -23.91 -3.15
C TYR A 190 -1.41 -23.48 -4.51
N THR A 191 -0.97 -22.31 -4.95
CA THR A 191 -1.48 -21.63 -6.15
C THR A 191 -0.34 -20.90 -6.85
N PRO A 192 -0.43 -20.76 -8.20
CA PRO A 192 0.58 -20.06 -8.99
C PRO A 192 0.58 -18.55 -8.74
N LEU A 193 -0.54 -17.98 -8.28
CA LEU A 193 -0.67 -16.56 -7.98
C LEU A 193 -1.20 -16.33 -6.56
N VAL A 194 -0.48 -15.55 -5.77
CA VAL A 194 -0.81 -15.24 -4.38
C VAL A 194 -0.98 -13.73 -4.21
N ILE A 195 -2.07 -13.29 -3.60
CA ILE A 195 -2.27 -11.92 -3.16
C ILE A 195 -2.26 -11.94 -1.64
N ALA A 196 -1.40 -11.14 -1.01
CA ALA A 196 -1.20 -11.27 0.42
C ALA A 196 -0.88 -9.95 1.12
N THR A 197 -1.13 -9.88 2.43
CA THR A 197 -0.50 -8.82 3.22
C THR A 197 1.00 -9.06 3.35
N THR A 198 1.82 -8.00 3.44
CA THR A 198 3.27 -8.14 3.61
C THR A 198 3.66 -8.99 4.83
N HIS A 199 2.84 -9.01 5.88
CA HIS A 199 3.05 -9.87 7.05
C HIS A 199 3.02 -11.36 6.66
N GLN A 200 2.15 -11.77 5.75
CA GLN A 200 2.06 -13.17 5.33
C GLN A 200 3.33 -13.65 4.61
N LEU A 201 4.13 -12.76 4.02
CA LEU A 201 5.41 -13.10 3.41
C LEU A 201 6.39 -13.76 4.41
N LEU A 202 6.26 -13.47 5.71
CA LEU A 202 7.08 -14.09 6.76
C LEU A 202 6.92 -15.62 6.83
N ARG A 203 5.80 -16.15 6.31
CA ARG A 203 5.51 -17.59 6.21
C ARG A 203 6.03 -18.22 4.92
N PHE A 204 6.56 -17.44 3.98
CA PHE A 204 7.10 -17.95 2.74
C PHE A 204 8.63 -18.00 2.78
N LYS A 205 9.20 -18.93 2.02
CA LYS A 205 10.64 -19.13 1.89
C LYS A 205 10.94 -19.60 0.48
N GLN A 206 11.62 -18.75 -0.28
CA GLN A 206 12.00 -19.00 -1.67
C GLN A 206 10.83 -19.55 -2.50
N ALA A 207 9.67 -18.92 -2.39
CA ALA A 207 8.43 -19.35 -3.02
C ALA A 207 8.20 -18.68 -4.37
N PHE A 208 8.59 -17.42 -4.53
CA PHE A 208 8.14 -16.61 -5.65
C PHE A 208 9.26 -16.30 -6.63
N ASP A 209 9.01 -16.60 -7.90
CA ASP A 209 9.85 -16.22 -9.04
C ASP A 209 9.68 -14.73 -9.38
N LEU A 210 8.48 -14.19 -9.13
CA LEU A 210 8.17 -12.76 -9.20
C LEU A 210 7.43 -12.32 -7.93
N LEU A 211 8.08 -11.49 -7.12
CA LEU A 211 7.46 -10.83 -5.97
C LEU A 211 7.20 -9.37 -6.31
N ILE A 212 5.96 -8.92 -6.15
CA ILE A 212 5.56 -7.53 -6.33
C ILE A 212 5.06 -7.00 -5.00
N ILE A 213 5.60 -5.87 -4.54
CA ILE A 213 5.14 -5.20 -3.33
C ILE A 213 4.53 -3.86 -3.73
N ASP A 214 3.21 -3.76 -3.63
CA ASP A 214 2.50 -2.50 -3.82
C ASP A 214 2.46 -1.71 -2.51
N GLU A 215 2.45 -0.40 -2.64
CA GLU A 215 2.36 0.53 -1.52
C GLU A 215 3.53 0.41 -0.54
N VAL A 216 4.75 0.24 -1.04
CA VAL A 216 5.97 0.12 -0.20
C VAL A 216 6.18 1.30 0.74
N ASP A 217 5.61 2.45 0.42
CA ASP A 217 5.64 3.69 1.21
C ASP A 217 4.69 3.66 2.42
N SER A 218 3.71 2.75 2.42
CA SER A 218 2.71 2.70 3.47
C SER A 218 3.26 2.03 4.73
N PHE A 219 2.75 2.47 5.89
CA PHE A 219 2.96 1.77 7.14
C PHE A 219 2.22 0.42 7.12
N PRO A 220 2.78 -0.66 7.70
CA PRO A 220 4.05 -0.73 8.42
C PRO A 220 5.31 -1.01 7.58
N TYR A 221 5.19 -1.33 6.29
CA TYR A 221 6.29 -1.93 5.52
C TYR A 221 7.57 -1.08 5.43
N HIS A 222 7.47 0.23 5.11
CA HIS A 222 8.66 1.06 4.88
C HIS A 222 9.62 1.16 6.07
N ASN A 223 9.12 1.01 7.30
CA ASN A 223 9.89 1.14 8.54
C ASN A 223 10.06 -0.19 9.30
N ASP A 224 9.67 -1.31 8.71
CA ASP A 224 9.72 -2.61 9.35
C ASP A 224 10.72 -3.54 8.68
N LEU A 225 11.89 -3.68 9.32
CA LEU A 225 12.96 -4.57 8.88
C LEU A 225 12.53 -6.04 8.82
N ALA A 226 11.58 -6.47 9.66
CA ALA A 226 11.07 -7.84 9.59
C ALA A 226 10.24 -8.07 8.33
N LEU A 227 9.43 -7.09 7.91
CA LEU A 227 8.66 -7.20 6.68
C LEU A 227 9.56 -7.16 5.42
N GLN A 228 10.59 -6.32 5.44
CA GLN A 228 11.61 -6.29 4.39
C GLN A 228 12.38 -7.63 4.31
N PHE A 229 12.76 -8.18 5.47
CA PHE A 229 13.36 -9.52 5.54
C PHE A 229 12.41 -10.60 5.02
N GLY A 230 11.12 -10.54 5.38
CA GLY A 230 10.10 -11.46 4.90
C GLY A 230 9.95 -11.45 3.39
N ALA A 231 9.99 -10.27 2.76
CA ALA A 231 9.96 -10.13 1.31
C ALA A 231 11.17 -10.81 0.64
N GLU A 232 12.39 -10.52 1.11
CA GLU A 232 13.60 -11.14 0.58
C GLU A 232 13.64 -12.64 0.80
N LYS A 233 13.20 -13.10 1.98
CA LYS A 233 13.08 -14.53 2.30
C LYS A 233 12.06 -15.23 1.41
N ALA A 234 10.92 -14.61 1.14
CA ALA A 234 9.85 -15.19 0.34
C ALA A 234 10.20 -15.28 -1.14
N ARG A 235 11.05 -14.36 -1.63
CA ARG A 235 11.60 -14.38 -2.99
C ARG A 235 12.56 -15.55 -3.18
N LYS A 236 12.49 -16.21 -4.34
CA LYS A 236 13.47 -17.24 -4.72
C LYS A 236 14.86 -16.66 -4.90
N VAL A 237 15.87 -17.50 -4.73
CA VAL A 237 17.21 -17.18 -5.21
C VAL A 237 17.14 -17.02 -6.73
N GLY A 238 17.54 -15.85 -7.23
CA GLY A 238 17.33 -15.50 -8.65
C GLY A 238 15.88 -15.22 -9.01
N GLY A 239 15.01 -14.89 -8.04
CA GLY A 239 13.67 -14.35 -8.31
C GLY A 239 13.70 -12.83 -8.47
N ALA A 240 12.77 -12.28 -9.25
CA ALA A 240 12.65 -10.84 -9.46
C ALA A 240 11.82 -10.17 -8.36
N LEU A 241 12.13 -8.89 -8.07
CA LEU A 241 11.43 -8.08 -7.07
C LEU A 241 10.98 -6.76 -7.67
N LEU A 242 9.68 -6.48 -7.64
CA LEU A 242 9.11 -5.23 -8.08
C LEU A 242 8.53 -4.48 -6.90
N TYR A 243 8.90 -3.21 -6.77
CA TYR A 243 8.29 -2.29 -5.82
C TYR A 243 7.40 -1.32 -6.57
N LEU A 244 6.15 -1.14 -6.15
CA LEU A 244 5.23 -0.16 -6.73
C LEU A 244 4.89 0.92 -5.70
N THR A 245 5.07 2.18 -6.05
CA THR A 245 4.69 3.30 -5.17
C THR A 245 4.58 4.62 -5.93
N ALA A 246 3.75 5.52 -5.41
CA ALA A 246 3.72 6.91 -5.85
C ALA A 246 4.77 7.78 -5.12
N THR A 247 5.26 7.33 -3.97
CA THR A 247 6.01 8.14 -2.98
C THR A 247 7.11 7.29 -2.34
N PRO A 248 8.15 6.92 -3.10
CA PRO A 248 9.22 6.06 -2.57
C PRO A 248 9.89 6.70 -1.35
N PRO A 249 10.20 5.93 -0.30
CA PRO A 249 10.95 6.43 0.84
C PRO A 249 12.31 7.01 0.43
N GLY A 250 12.83 7.97 1.21
CA GLY A 250 14.08 8.66 0.87
C GLY A 250 15.30 7.75 0.71
N TYR A 251 15.35 6.59 1.38
CA TYR A 251 16.45 5.64 1.17
C TYR A 251 16.39 4.98 -0.21
N MET A 252 15.20 4.67 -0.73
CA MET A 252 15.03 4.12 -2.09
C MET A 252 15.37 5.17 -3.13
N GLN A 253 14.98 6.43 -2.91
CA GLN A 253 15.36 7.54 -3.81
C GLN A 253 16.88 7.65 -3.93
N LYS A 254 17.62 7.58 -2.81
CA LYS A 254 19.09 7.56 -2.80
C LYS A 254 19.68 6.35 -3.53
N GLN A 255 19.07 5.16 -3.39
CA GLN A 255 19.50 3.96 -4.11
C GLN A 255 19.30 4.08 -5.63
N ILE A 256 18.27 4.81 -6.06
CA ILE A 256 18.03 5.10 -7.47
C ILE A 256 19.07 6.10 -7.99
N GLU A 257 19.31 7.17 -7.25
CA GLU A 257 20.32 8.19 -7.58
C GLU A 257 21.73 7.60 -7.67
N SER A 258 22.06 6.61 -6.83
CA SER A 258 23.37 5.93 -6.84
C SER A 258 23.45 4.74 -7.82
N GLY A 259 22.37 4.42 -8.53
CA GLY A 259 22.31 3.29 -9.47
C GLY A 259 22.22 1.90 -8.83
N GLN A 260 22.04 1.81 -7.51
CA GLN A 260 21.88 0.54 -6.77
C GLN A 260 20.51 -0.11 -6.97
N LEU A 261 19.47 0.68 -7.27
CA LEU A 261 18.12 0.20 -7.54
C LEU A 261 17.63 0.74 -8.88
N ALA A 262 17.31 -0.17 -9.81
CA ALA A 262 16.72 0.22 -11.08
C ALA A 262 15.34 0.86 -10.85
N ALA A 263 15.01 1.91 -11.61
CA ALA A 263 13.70 2.56 -11.54
C ALA A 263 13.08 2.80 -12.91
N THR A 264 11.75 2.72 -12.97
CA THR A 264 10.94 3.25 -14.06
C THR A 264 9.99 4.29 -13.50
N ILE A 265 10.15 5.55 -13.90
CA ILE A 265 9.34 6.67 -13.42
C ILE A 265 8.21 6.95 -14.43
N LEU A 266 6.96 6.89 -13.96
CA LEU A 266 5.76 7.29 -14.70
C LEU A 266 5.20 8.59 -14.08
N PRO A 267 5.61 9.76 -14.61
CA PRO A 267 5.30 11.04 -14.01
C PRO A 267 3.88 11.56 -14.34
N ALA A 268 3.23 10.99 -15.36
CA ALA A 268 1.92 11.43 -15.84
C ALA A 268 0.81 10.41 -15.51
N ARG A 269 -0.42 10.91 -15.40
CA ARG A 269 -1.63 10.07 -15.34
C ARG A 269 -1.95 9.48 -16.72
N TYR A 270 -2.72 8.40 -16.77
CA TYR A 270 -3.07 7.74 -18.04
C TYR A 270 -3.78 8.68 -19.04
N HIS A 271 -4.48 9.70 -18.54
CA HIS A 271 -5.22 10.69 -19.34
C HIS A 271 -4.39 11.94 -19.71
N GLY A 272 -3.10 12.02 -19.35
CA GLY A 272 -2.20 13.09 -19.80
C GLY A 272 -2.45 14.49 -19.21
N TYR A 273 -3.13 14.60 -18.06
CA TYR A 273 -3.23 15.88 -17.34
C TYR A 273 -2.27 15.91 -16.15
N PRO A 274 -1.74 17.10 -15.78
CA PRO A 274 -0.83 17.24 -14.65
C PRO A 274 -1.53 16.90 -13.33
N LEU A 275 -0.74 16.54 -12.33
CA LEU A 275 -1.23 16.43 -10.96
C LEU A 275 -1.67 17.83 -10.47
N PRO A 276 -2.84 17.96 -9.81
CA PRO A 276 -3.26 19.22 -9.22
C PRO A 276 -2.21 19.79 -8.28
N GLU A 277 -1.88 21.07 -8.44
CA GLU A 277 -0.90 21.72 -7.58
C GLU A 277 -1.43 21.90 -6.16
N ILE A 278 -0.57 21.60 -5.19
CA ILE A 278 -0.86 21.76 -3.76
C ILE A 278 -0.73 23.24 -3.39
N LYS A 279 -1.84 23.86 -2.97
CA LYS A 279 -1.86 25.19 -2.35
C LYS A 279 -1.73 25.06 -0.85
N THR A 280 -1.06 26.02 -0.20
CA THR A 280 -0.95 26.08 1.27
C THR A 280 -1.58 27.34 1.81
N LYS A 281 -2.29 27.26 2.95
CA LYS A 281 -2.84 28.42 3.64
C LYS A 281 -2.64 28.31 5.14
N TRP A 282 -2.13 29.37 5.76
CA TRP A 282 -2.07 29.46 7.21
C TRP A 282 -3.49 29.67 7.77
N LEU A 283 -3.91 28.84 8.72
CA LEU A 283 -5.26 28.86 9.29
C LEU A 283 -5.32 29.45 10.71
N GLY A 284 -4.19 29.92 11.23
CA GLY A 284 -4.06 30.22 12.65
C GLY A 284 -4.19 28.97 13.52
N ASP A 285 -4.46 29.17 14.81
CA ASP A 285 -4.75 28.08 15.74
C ASP A 285 -6.14 27.49 15.46
N TRP A 286 -6.21 26.67 14.41
CA TRP A 286 -7.42 26.02 13.94
C TRP A 286 -8.03 25.10 15.01
N ARG A 287 -7.20 24.51 15.88
CA ARG A 287 -7.66 23.67 17.00
C ARG A 287 -8.48 24.51 17.98
N LYS A 288 -7.96 25.67 18.38
CA LYS A 288 -8.69 26.64 19.22
C LYS A 288 -9.93 27.19 18.51
N ALA A 289 -9.84 27.45 17.20
CA ALA A 289 -10.98 27.94 16.43
C ALA A 289 -12.16 26.97 16.46
N ILE A 290 -11.93 25.66 16.30
CA ILE A 290 -12.95 24.61 16.40
C ILE A 290 -13.51 24.55 17.82
N ARG A 291 -12.64 24.38 18.83
CA ARG A 291 -13.07 24.20 20.23
C ARG A 291 -13.87 25.38 20.76
N LYS A 292 -13.49 26.62 20.41
CA LYS A 292 -14.15 27.84 20.86
C LYS A 292 -15.19 28.37 19.87
N ARG A 293 -15.47 27.65 18.78
CA ARG A 293 -16.40 28.05 17.72
C ARG A 293 -16.19 29.50 17.23
N VAL A 294 -14.93 29.86 16.95
CA VAL A 294 -14.56 31.22 16.53
C VAL A 294 -14.97 31.49 15.09
N LYS A 295 -16.17 32.05 14.88
CA LYS A 295 -16.76 32.29 13.54
C LYS A 295 -15.88 33.13 12.60
N LYS A 296 -15.14 34.12 13.12
CA LYS A 296 -14.27 34.99 12.32
C LYS A 296 -12.87 34.40 12.05
N SER A 297 -12.61 33.14 12.43
CA SER A 297 -11.31 32.49 12.21
C SER A 297 -11.01 32.27 10.73
N LEU A 298 -9.72 32.21 10.38
CA LEU A 298 -9.26 31.88 9.02
C LEU A 298 -9.71 30.48 8.57
N LEU A 299 -9.86 29.55 9.52
CA LEU A 299 -10.45 28.23 9.26
C LEU A 299 -11.85 28.36 8.66
N ILE A 300 -12.77 29.06 9.36
CA ILE A 300 -14.16 29.19 8.89
C ILE A 300 -14.23 30.00 7.61
N GLN A 301 -13.46 31.08 7.46
CA GLN A 301 -13.42 31.83 6.20
C GLN A 301 -13.00 30.94 5.02
N THR A 302 -12.05 30.03 5.24
CA THR A 302 -11.58 29.10 4.21
C THR A 302 -12.63 28.04 3.88
N LEU A 303 -13.28 27.46 4.89
CA LEU A 303 -14.34 26.47 4.70
C LEU A 303 -15.57 27.09 4.04
N ALA A 304 -15.96 28.31 4.45
CA ALA A 304 -17.07 29.06 3.85
C ALA A 304 -16.85 29.28 2.34
N SER A 305 -15.65 29.71 1.95
CA SER A 305 -15.27 29.88 0.56
C SER A 305 -15.26 28.58 -0.24
N GLN A 306 -15.05 27.43 0.43
CA GLN A 306 -15.09 26.14 -0.24
C GLN A 306 -16.53 25.63 -0.40
N LEU A 307 -17.36 25.78 0.64
CA LEU A 307 -18.77 25.39 0.63
C LEU A 307 -19.56 26.20 -0.41
N SER A 308 -19.22 27.48 -0.61
CA SER A 308 -19.89 28.33 -1.61
C SER A 308 -19.62 27.94 -3.06
N ARG A 309 -18.62 27.08 -3.34
CA ARG A 309 -18.26 26.65 -4.70
C ARG A 309 -19.17 25.56 -5.27
N GLN A 310 -20.09 25.01 -4.47
CA GLN A 310 -21.01 23.93 -4.88
C GLN A 310 -20.29 22.73 -5.55
N ARG A 311 -19.06 22.45 -5.10
CA ARG A 311 -18.27 21.29 -5.52
C ARG A 311 -18.11 20.34 -4.34
N LYS A 312 -18.21 19.05 -4.63
CA LYS A 312 -17.96 17.99 -3.64
C LYS A 312 -16.56 18.15 -3.06
N CYS A 313 -16.45 18.05 -1.74
CA CYS A 313 -15.19 18.28 -1.05
C CYS A 313 -14.94 17.22 0.01
N ILE A 314 -13.69 16.75 0.07
CA ILE A 314 -13.21 15.89 1.16
C ILE A 314 -12.23 16.68 2.00
N CYS A 315 -12.51 16.77 3.30
CA CYS A 315 -11.73 17.55 4.25
C CYS A 315 -11.10 16.62 5.29
N PHE A 316 -9.78 16.49 5.23
CA PHE A 316 -8.99 15.65 6.13
C PHE A 316 -8.62 16.39 7.42
N LEU A 317 -8.82 15.75 8.57
CA LEU A 317 -8.41 16.22 9.90
C LEU A 317 -7.60 15.16 10.64
N PRO A 318 -6.64 15.56 11.50
CA PRO A 318 -5.76 14.62 12.17
C PRO A 318 -6.41 13.93 13.37
N HIS A 319 -7.44 14.51 13.97
CA HIS A 319 -8.05 14.02 15.21
C HIS A 319 -9.57 13.84 15.06
N ILE A 320 -10.07 12.66 15.44
CA ILE A 320 -11.49 12.28 15.35
C ILE A 320 -12.37 13.27 16.15
N ASP A 321 -11.99 13.60 17.38
CA ASP A 321 -12.78 14.51 18.23
C ASP A 321 -12.95 15.91 17.61
N LEU A 322 -11.89 16.46 17.02
CA LEU A 322 -11.96 17.77 16.37
C LEU A 322 -12.74 17.71 15.06
N MET A 323 -12.65 16.59 14.33
CA MET A 323 -13.44 16.34 13.12
C MET A 323 -14.93 16.33 13.45
N LEU A 324 -15.35 15.57 14.46
CA LEU A 324 -16.75 15.48 14.90
C LEU A 324 -17.25 16.82 15.47
N ALA A 325 -16.41 17.55 16.21
CA ALA A 325 -16.76 18.88 16.71
C ALA A 325 -16.95 19.89 15.56
N LEU A 326 -16.10 19.83 14.54
CA LEU A 326 -16.21 20.67 13.35
C LEU A 326 -17.42 20.31 12.51
N GLU A 327 -17.74 19.02 12.33
CA GLU A 327 -18.94 18.57 11.61
C GLU A 327 -20.21 19.21 12.20
N LYS A 328 -20.44 19.02 13.50
CA LYS A 328 -21.60 19.58 14.20
C LYS A 328 -21.66 21.09 14.02
N TRP A 329 -20.52 21.76 14.16
CA TRP A 329 -20.46 23.21 14.03
C TRP A 329 -20.74 23.70 12.60
N LEU A 330 -20.26 23.00 11.57
CA LEU A 330 -20.53 23.34 10.18
C LEU A 330 -22.00 23.08 9.81
N GLN A 331 -22.61 22.01 10.30
CA GLN A 331 -24.03 21.72 10.10
C GLN A 331 -24.92 22.84 10.67
N GLU A 332 -24.56 23.40 11.83
CA GLU A 332 -25.27 24.56 12.41
C GLU A 332 -25.09 25.84 11.58
N LEU A 333 -23.90 26.08 11.02
CA LEU A 333 -23.60 27.28 10.24
C LEU A 333 -24.14 27.23 8.81
N TYR A 334 -24.23 26.03 8.23
CA TYR A 334 -24.58 25.78 6.83
C TYR A 334 -25.63 24.64 6.74
N PRO A 335 -26.84 24.82 7.30
CA PRO A 335 -27.84 23.75 7.40
C PRO A 335 -28.35 23.24 6.05
N THR A 336 -28.13 24.00 4.98
CA THR A 336 -28.52 23.63 3.61
C THR A 336 -27.51 22.72 2.92
N VAL A 337 -26.27 22.61 3.44
CA VAL A 337 -25.23 21.78 2.84
C VAL A 337 -25.24 20.40 3.49
N ARG A 338 -25.17 19.34 2.67
CA ARG A 338 -25.11 17.96 3.15
C ARG A 338 -23.70 17.61 3.62
N ILE A 339 -23.44 17.84 4.92
CA ILE A 339 -22.15 17.64 5.58
C ILE A 339 -22.20 16.38 6.45
N MET A 340 -21.20 15.50 6.31
CA MET A 340 -21.02 14.33 7.17
C MET A 340 -19.55 14.12 7.53
N SER A 341 -19.27 13.30 8.54
CA SER A 341 -17.92 12.79 8.82
C SER A 341 -17.80 11.27 8.84
N VAL A 342 -16.58 10.77 8.59
CA VAL A 342 -16.24 9.35 8.63
C VAL A 342 -14.82 9.10 9.15
N SER A 343 -14.69 8.17 10.10
CA SER A 343 -13.41 7.77 10.71
C SER A 343 -13.22 6.24 10.65
N ALA A 344 -12.08 5.76 11.15
CA ALA A 344 -11.82 4.32 11.27
C ALA A 344 -12.74 3.62 12.29
N GLU A 345 -13.26 4.36 13.27
CA GLU A 345 -14.12 3.87 14.36
C GLU A 345 -15.62 3.91 14.01
N ASP A 346 -15.97 4.42 12.82
CA ASP A 346 -17.34 4.61 12.39
C ASP A 346 -17.96 3.30 11.87
N SER A 347 -19.01 2.82 12.54
CA SER A 347 -19.76 1.63 12.15
C SER A 347 -20.55 1.80 10.85
N GLU A 348 -20.94 3.03 10.50
CA GLU A 348 -21.69 3.36 9.29
C GLU A 348 -20.79 3.79 8.12
N ARG A 349 -19.47 3.64 8.26
CA ARG A 349 -18.45 4.05 7.27
C ARG A 349 -18.81 3.66 5.84
N ILE A 350 -19.23 2.42 5.61
CA ILE A 350 -19.55 1.92 4.27
C ILE A 350 -20.74 2.68 3.67
N ALA A 351 -21.79 2.93 4.46
CA ALA A 351 -22.97 3.64 4.00
C ALA A 351 -22.63 5.10 3.66
N LYS A 352 -21.88 5.79 4.52
CA LYS A 352 -21.45 7.18 4.29
C LYS A 352 -20.58 7.35 3.05
N ILE A 353 -19.65 6.41 2.81
CA ILE A 353 -18.83 6.41 1.58
C ILE A 353 -19.71 6.21 0.34
N LYS A 354 -20.70 5.32 0.40
CA LYS A 354 -21.66 5.10 -0.70
C LYS A 354 -22.47 6.37 -0.98
N ALA A 355 -22.99 7.03 0.05
CA ALA A 355 -23.73 8.29 -0.08
C ALA A 355 -22.88 9.40 -0.72
N MET A 356 -21.60 9.53 -0.34
CA MET A 356 -20.67 10.46 -0.97
C MET A 356 -20.42 10.13 -2.45
N ARG A 357 -20.32 8.85 -2.81
CA ARG A 357 -20.21 8.41 -4.21
C ARG A 357 -21.47 8.72 -5.02
N ALA A 358 -22.64 8.60 -4.41
CA ALA A 358 -23.93 8.90 -5.02
C ALA A 358 -24.21 10.41 -5.19
N GLY A 359 -23.39 11.29 -4.59
CA GLY A 359 -23.60 12.74 -4.62
C GLY A 359 -24.63 13.25 -3.60
N GLU A 360 -25.08 12.37 -2.71
CA GLU A 360 -25.97 12.71 -1.60
C GLU A 360 -25.26 13.52 -0.51
N VAL A 361 -23.93 13.57 -0.55
CA VAL A 361 -23.08 14.29 0.40
C VAL A 361 -22.21 15.28 -0.38
N GLU A 362 -22.18 16.53 0.06
CA GLU A 362 -21.43 17.59 -0.59
C GLU A 362 -20.09 17.84 0.10
N PHE A 363 -20.04 17.68 1.43
CA PHE A 363 -18.84 17.91 2.21
C PHE A 363 -18.59 16.76 3.18
N LEU A 364 -17.54 15.98 2.93
CA LEU A 364 -17.17 14.84 3.76
C LEU A 364 -15.92 15.17 4.58
N LEU A 365 -16.07 15.22 5.90
CA LEU A 365 -14.97 15.30 6.84
C LEU A 365 -14.43 13.89 7.10
N THR A 366 -13.11 13.72 7.14
CA THR A 366 -12.52 12.41 7.38
C THR A 366 -11.14 12.49 8.03
N THR A 367 -10.67 11.38 8.57
CA THR A 367 -9.27 11.22 8.99
C THR A 367 -8.44 10.61 7.86
N THR A 368 -7.22 10.17 8.15
CA THR A 368 -6.36 9.45 7.19
C THR A 368 -6.96 8.14 6.67
N ILE A 369 -8.12 7.69 7.19
CA ILE A 369 -8.80 6.47 6.74
C ILE A 369 -9.15 6.49 5.24
N LEU A 370 -9.47 7.66 4.67
CA LEU A 370 -9.79 7.80 3.24
C LEU A 370 -8.61 8.25 2.37
N GLU A 371 -7.39 8.31 2.90
CA GLU A 371 -6.20 8.63 2.10
C GLU A 371 -6.00 7.60 0.97
N ARG A 372 -6.45 6.35 1.18
CA ARG A 372 -6.36 5.20 0.25
C ARG A 372 -7.69 4.41 0.16
N GLY A 373 -7.82 3.54 -0.84
CA GLY A 373 -8.95 2.59 -0.97
C GLY A 373 -10.30 3.09 -1.55
N VAL A 374 -10.48 4.38 -1.86
CA VAL A 374 -11.76 4.88 -2.43
C VAL A 374 -11.54 5.89 -3.54
N THR A 375 -12.13 5.70 -4.72
CA THR A 375 -12.11 6.71 -5.80
C THR A 375 -13.40 7.54 -5.78
N PHE A 376 -13.24 8.86 -5.87
CA PHE A 376 -14.34 9.82 -6.01
C PHE A 376 -14.12 10.65 -7.27
N ILE A 377 -15.21 11.03 -7.93
CA ILE A 377 -15.19 11.80 -9.18
C ILE A 377 -15.57 13.24 -8.86
N ASP A 378 -14.85 14.18 -9.48
CA ASP A 378 -15.08 15.62 -9.39
C ASP A 378 -15.11 16.14 -7.95
N ILE A 379 -13.97 16.03 -7.26
CA ILE A 379 -13.81 16.45 -5.87
C ILE A 379 -12.69 17.47 -5.71
N ASP A 380 -12.88 18.36 -4.74
CA ASP A 380 -11.82 19.14 -4.12
C ASP A 380 -11.36 18.46 -2.83
N VAL A 381 -10.12 18.74 -2.42
CA VAL A 381 -9.51 18.17 -1.21
C VAL A 381 -8.90 19.26 -0.36
N LEU A 382 -9.27 19.25 0.92
CA LEU A 382 -8.71 20.09 1.97
C LEU A 382 -8.02 19.19 3.01
N VAL A 383 -6.87 19.63 3.53
CA VAL A 383 -6.25 19.05 4.73
C VAL A 383 -6.17 20.16 5.77
N ILE A 384 -6.84 20.01 6.91
CA ILE A 384 -6.79 20.96 8.02
C ILE A 384 -5.82 20.43 9.06
N GLY A 385 -4.84 21.25 9.43
CA GLY A 385 -3.79 20.81 10.34
C GLY A 385 -2.75 19.93 9.66
N ALA A 386 -2.39 20.26 8.41
CA ALA A 386 -1.39 19.50 7.64
C ALA A 386 0.00 19.45 8.31
N GLU A 387 0.24 20.27 9.35
CA GLU A 387 1.46 20.21 10.17
C GLU A 387 1.50 19.06 11.17
N ASP A 388 0.35 18.41 11.43
CA ASP A 388 0.25 17.33 12.40
C ASP A 388 1.06 16.10 11.95
N SER A 389 1.69 15.40 12.90
CA SER A 389 2.64 14.32 12.60
C SER A 389 1.99 13.10 11.96
N ILE A 390 0.67 12.95 12.07
CA ILE A 390 -0.08 11.90 11.40
C ILE A 390 -0.04 12.05 9.86
N PHE A 391 0.12 13.28 9.36
CA PHE A 391 0.23 13.56 7.93
C PHE A 391 1.67 13.51 7.46
N THR A 392 2.10 12.31 7.07
CA THR A 392 3.40 12.10 6.44
C THR A 392 3.45 12.67 5.02
N GLU A 393 4.65 12.81 4.46
CA GLU A 393 4.84 13.20 3.05
C GLU A 393 4.06 12.30 2.09
N SER A 394 4.14 10.97 2.28
CA SER A 394 3.41 9.99 1.48
C SER A 394 1.90 10.18 1.57
N SER A 395 1.37 10.33 2.79
CA SER A 395 -0.06 10.55 3.04
C SER A 395 -0.54 11.83 2.35
N LEU A 396 0.19 12.94 2.48
CA LEU A 396 -0.16 14.21 1.83
C LEU A 396 -0.16 14.10 0.29
N VAL A 397 0.83 13.44 -0.30
CA VAL A 397 0.86 13.23 -1.77
C VAL A 397 -0.30 12.33 -2.22
N GLN A 398 -0.70 11.35 -1.43
CA GLN A 398 -1.84 10.48 -1.76
C GLN A 398 -3.18 11.18 -1.66
N ILE A 399 -3.35 11.98 -0.61
CA ILE A 399 -4.49 12.86 -0.41
C ILE A 399 -4.59 13.83 -1.59
N ALA A 400 -3.49 14.51 -1.97
CA ALA A 400 -3.45 15.37 -3.15
C ALA A 400 -3.78 14.60 -4.45
N GLY A 401 -3.24 13.39 -4.58
CA GLY A 401 -3.45 12.50 -5.71
C GLY A 401 -4.88 11.97 -5.87
N ARG A 402 -5.81 12.28 -4.95
CA ARG A 402 -7.24 11.98 -5.08
C ARG A 402 -7.97 12.91 -6.04
N VAL A 403 -7.48 14.13 -6.19
CA VAL A 403 -8.09 15.17 -7.04
C VAL A 403 -7.69 14.95 -8.49
N GLY A 404 -8.64 15.15 -9.41
CA GLY A 404 -8.36 15.14 -10.85
C GLY A 404 -8.18 13.75 -11.48
N ARG A 405 -8.58 12.66 -10.81
CA ARG A 405 -8.29 11.28 -11.26
C ARG A 405 -9.10 10.83 -12.48
N HIS A 406 -10.27 11.43 -12.69
CA HIS A 406 -11.19 11.05 -13.76
C HIS A 406 -10.90 11.91 -14.98
N GLN A 407 -10.83 11.32 -16.18
CA GLN A 407 -10.49 12.06 -17.42
C GLN A 407 -11.40 13.27 -17.68
N ASN A 408 -12.71 13.13 -17.42
CA ASN A 408 -13.68 14.23 -17.58
C ASN A 408 -13.58 15.31 -16.50
N PHE A 409 -12.91 15.02 -15.38
CA PHE A 409 -12.74 15.94 -14.26
C PHE A 409 -11.27 15.91 -13.81
N PRO A 410 -10.35 16.41 -14.67
CA PRO A 410 -8.91 16.26 -14.46
C PRO A 410 -8.33 17.28 -13.46
N THR A 411 -9.12 18.27 -13.05
CA THR A 411 -8.72 19.37 -12.17
C THR A 411 -9.52 19.36 -10.85
N GLY A 412 -9.08 20.20 -9.92
CA GLY A 412 -9.75 20.45 -8.64
C GLY A 412 -8.80 21.14 -7.67
N LEU A 413 -9.33 21.60 -6.54
CA LEU A 413 -8.53 22.23 -5.51
C LEU A 413 -7.84 21.18 -4.63
N VAL A 414 -6.54 21.35 -4.41
CA VAL A 414 -5.81 20.72 -3.30
C VAL A 414 -5.30 21.82 -2.38
N LEU A 415 -5.82 21.88 -1.15
CA LEU A 415 -5.46 22.91 -0.17
C LEU A 415 -5.01 22.32 1.15
N PHE A 416 -3.76 22.58 1.53
CA PHE A 416 -3.21 22.24 2.84
C PHE A 416 -3.28 23.46 3.76
N GLY A 417 -4.27 23.43 4.65
CA GLY A 417 -4.43 24.34 5.76
C GLY A 417 -3.52 23.96 6.93
N HIS A 418 -2.73 24.89 7.44
CA HIS A 418 -1.71 24.59 8.44
C HIS A 418 -1.56 25.66 9.53
N PHE A 419 -1.01 25.27 10.68
CA PHE A 419 -0.54 26.14 11.76
C PHE A 419 1.00 26.12 11.89
N GLY A 420 1.67 26.16 10.73
CA GLY A 420 3.13 26.07 10.61
C GLY A 420 3.51 25.15 9.45
N LYS A 421 4.60 25.45 8.73
CA LYS A 421 5.03 24.58 7.61
C LYS A 421 5.99 23.52 8.13
N THR A 422 5.78 22.28 7.69
CA THR A 422 6.64 21.14 8.01
C THR A 422 7.45 20.70 6.80
N LYS A 423 8.49 19.89 7.02
CA LYS A 423 9.23 19.23 5.92
C LYS A 423 8.31 18.35 5.07
N ALA A 424 7.36 17.65 5.68
CA ALA A 424 6.38 16.81 4.98
C ALA A 424 5.55 17.60 3.97
N ILE A 425 5.00 18.76 4.37
CA ILE A 425 4.26 19.67 3.47
C ILE A 425 5.14 20.11 2.31
N ASN A 426 6.34 20.60 2.61
CA ASN A 426 7.24 21.14 1.59
C ASN A 426 7.70 20.07 0.59
N ASN A 427 8.00 18.86 1.07
CA ASN A 427 8.42 17.76 0.22
C ASN A 427 7.27 17.26 -0.66
N ALA A 428 6.05 17.16 -0.13
CA ALA A 428 4.87 16.81 -0.93
C ALA A 428 4.65 17.78 -2.10
N ILE A 429 4.77 19.09 -1.84
CA ILE A 429 4.71 20.13 -2.89
C ILE A 429 5.82 19.94 -3.93
N LYS A 430 7.07 19.75 -3.47
CA LYS A 430 8.21 19.55 -4.37
C LYS A 430 8.03 18.32 -5.24
N GLN A 431 7.54 17.21 -4.68
CA GLN A 431 7.34 15.96 -5.40
C GLN A 431 6.28 16.10 -6.49
N VAL A 432 5.13 16.73 -6.19
CA VAL A 432 4.09 16.99 -7.19
C VAL A 432 4.63 17.87 -8.33
N LYS A 433 5.35 18.94 -8.00
CA LYS A 433 5.97 19.82 -9.00
C LYS A 433 7.01 19.10 -9.85
N MET A 434 7.88 18.31 -9.23
CA MET A 434 8.89 17.50 -9.93
C MET A 434 8.25 16.52 -10.91
N MET A 435 7.19 15.82 -10.50
CA MET A 435 6.45 14.90 -11.37
C MET A 435 5.81 15.64 -12.55
N ASN A 436 5.15 16.78 -12.32
CA ASN A 436 4.59 17.59 -13.41
C ASN A 436 5.69 18.08 -14.38
N GLN A 437 6.85 18.49 -13.88
CA GLN A 437 7.99 18.89 -14.71
C GLN A 437 8.55 17.73 -15.54
N HIS A 438 8.67 16.53 -14.94
CA HIS A 438 9.10 15.33 -15.66
C HIS A 438 8.09 14.96 -16.76
N ALA A 439 6.79 15.03 -16.47
CA ALA A 439 5.74 14.77 -17.46
C ALA A 439 5.78 15.78 -18.62
N ALA A 440 5.95 17.08 -18.32
CA ALA A 440 6.05 18.13 -19.33
C ALA A 440 7.28 17.95 -20.23
N ARG A 441 8.47 17.72 -19.64
CA ARG A 441 9.72 17.49 -20.41
C ARG A 441 9.66 16.26 -21.29
N ALA A 442 8.92 15.23 -20.87
CA ALA A 442 8.73 14.01 -21.64
C ALA A 442 7.60 14.11 -22.69
N GLY A 443 6.93 15.26 -22.82
CA GLY A 443 5.82 15.43 -23.77
C GLY A 443 4.58 14.60 -23.45
N LEU A 444 4.37 14.28 -22.16
CA LEU A 444 3.30 13.39 -21.69
C LEU A 444 2.03 14.13 -21.26
N LEU A 445 2.05 15.46 -21.33
CA LEU A 445 0.92 16.32 -20.97
C LEU A 445 0.19 16.77 -22.24
N ASN A 446 -1.14 16.77 -22.19
CA ASN A 446 -1.97 17.23 -23.31
C ASN A 446 -1.70 18.71 -23.60
N GLU A 447 -1.78 19.14 -24.86
CA GLU A 447 -1.54 20.53 -25.27
C GLU A 447 -2.46 21.53 -24.54
N LEU A 448 -3.71 21.14 -24.27
CA LEU A 448 -4.69 21.91 -23.49
C LEU A 448 -4.32 22.13 -22.01
N SER A 449 -3.31 21.41 -21.51
CA SER A 449 -2.84 21.52 -20.12
C SER A 449 -1.56 22.35 -19.95
N LEU A 450 -0.97 22.80 -21.07
CA LEU A 450 0.20 23.68 -21.12
C LEU A 450 -0.17 25.16 -21.32
N MET A 451 -1.45 25.45 -21.59
CA MET A 451 -2.07 26.78 -21.52
C MET A 451 -2.71 26.99 -20.14
#